data_AF-A0A2W6UJV8-F1
#
_entry.id   AF-A0A2W6UJV8-F1
#
_cell.length_a   1.000
_cell.length_b   1.000
_cell.length_c   1.000
_cell.angle_alpha   90.00
_cell.angle_beta   90.00
_cell.angle_gamma   90.00
#
_symmetry.space_group_name_H-M   'P 1'
#
loop_
_entity.id
_entity.type
_entity.pdbx_description
1 polymer ?
#
loop_
_entity_poly.entity_id
_entity_poly.type
_entity_poly.pdbx_seq_one_letter_code
_entity_poly.pdbx_strand_id
1 'polypeptide(L)'
;MMVQPLAAETITGFLGRLATANALTPRDLRLHVTDLAGMSPSHPNLERAAAWAERLGGLRPGHFADDARRNAMYVRCQHYAWQPTLCKRCGYMQAARTACRRCAKGEQTSVQSRGGAVCNRHRRWHFDGADIDLTRLPEFAHAERCLSGTLWKRGVGLTTGELQLSASLIRCWAVDERLEGRIVDRMGVIGIDSLDADSVFLAAYPEIVRLTTILTDLSFASHLLSPRFSLAEQVWALEAAVITVMHGSTNPRLHQVAEQIVARGKMAVETAFGMRQNANNKRPATLEKALIASSQRHRSCLLRHLSTVRLQIVPYEAGIAVPRSRVLDRRRPLPDLVVAET
;
A
#
# COMPACT_ATOMS: atom_id res chain seq x y z
N MET A 1 -4.33 -7.00 35.35
CA MET A 1 -5.59 -6.51 34.73
C MET A 1 -5.76 -7.11 33.33
N MET A 2 -7.01 -7.30 32.87
CA MET A 2 -7.27 -7.68 31.48
C MET A 2 -7.20 -6.45 30.56
N VAL A 3 -6.40 -6.54 29.48
CA VAL A 3 -6.30 -5.50 28.44
C VAL A 3 -7.25 -5.85 27.32
N GLN A 4 -8.11 -4.91 26.92
CA GLN A 4 -8.96 -5.09 25.75
C GLN A 4 -8.12 -4.90 24.47
N PRO A 5 -8.10 -5.90 23.55
CA PRO A 5 -7.34 -5.78 22.32
C PRO A 5 -7.94 -4.72 21.40
N LEU A 6 -7.08 -3.99 20.69
CA LEU A 6 -7.52 -3.11 19.61
C LEU A 6 -7.82 -3.93 18.35
N ALA A 7 -8.68 -3.39 17.49
CA ALA A 7 -8.91 -3.98 16.17
C ALA A 7 -7.60 -3.96 15.36
N ALA A 8 -7.22 -5.13 14.86
CA ALA A 8 -5.99 -5.44 14.14
C ALA A 8 -4.71 -5.16 14.91
N GLU A 9 -4.74 -5.18 16.24
CA GLU A 9 -3.54 -5.05 17.05
C GLU A 9 -2.53 -6.17 16.73
N THR A 10 -1.25 -5.79 16.60
CA THR A 10 -0.18 -6.78 16.45
C THR A 10 -0.02 -7.56 17.76
N ILE A 11 0.49 -8.79 17.66
CA ILE A 11 0.72 -9.60 18.86
C ILE A 11 1.76 -8.93 19.75
N THR A 12 2.82 -8.38 19.13
CA THR A 12 3.84 -7.60 19.85
C THR A 12 3.25 -6.38 20.56
N GLY A 13 2.38 -5.62 19.90
CA GLY A 13 1.72 -4.45 20.47
C GLY A 13 0.82 -4.81 21.66
N PHE A 14 -0.02 -5.82 21.50
CA PHE A 14 -0.89 -6.31 22.57
C PHE A 14 -0.10 -6.79 23.79
N LEU A 15 0.96 -7.58 23.59
CA LEU A 15 1.83 -8.03 24.67
C LEU A 15 2.50 -6.86 25.40
N GLY A 16 2.96 -5.84 24.67
CA GLY A 16 3.54 -4.63 25.27
C GLY A 16 2.57 -3.96 26.24
N ARG A 17 1.31 -3.78 25.82
CA ARG A 17 0.24 -3.22 26.64
C ARG A 17 -0.14 -4.10 27.83
N LEU A 18 -0.20 -5.41 27.60
CA LEU A 18 -0.46 -6.40 28.65
C LEU A 18 0.61 -6.36 29.74
N ALA A 19 1.89 -6.20 29.37
CA ALA A 19 2.98 -6.05 30.32
C ALA A 19 2.78 -4.80 31.20
N THR A 20 2.56 -3.64 30.56
CA THR A 20 2.33 -2.37 31.27
C THR A 20 1.14 -2.45 32.22
N ALA A 21 0.02 -3.05 31.79
CA ALA A 21 -1.18 -3.21 32.61
C ALA A 21 -1.01 -4.17 33.81
N ASN A 22 0.09 -4.92 33.86
CA ASN A 22 0.43 -5.84 34.96
C ASN A 22 1.74 -5.45 35.65
N ALA A 23 2.18 -4.19 35.52
CA ALA A 23 3.40 -3.66 36.14
C ALA A 23 4.68 -4.45 35.80
N LEU A 24 4.71 -5.06 34.61
CA LEU A 24 5.89 -5.71 34.05
C LEU A 24 6.53 -4.82 33.00
N THR A 25 7.84 -4.95 32.79
CA THR A 25 8.44 -4.33 31.61
C THR A 25 8.05 -5.13 30.36
N PRO A 26 7.88 -4.48 29.19
CA PRO A 26 7.67 -5.19 27.92
C PRO A 26 8.76 -6.22 27.62
N ARG A 27 9.99 -5.99 28.12
CA ARG A 27 11.12 -6.92 28.00
C ARG A 27 10.87 -8.20 28.78
N ASP A 28 10.40 -8.11 30.02
CA ASP A 28 10.20 -9.29 30.89
C ASP A 28 9.12 -10.20 30.32
N LEU A 29 7.97 -9.64 29.93
CA LEU A 29 6.90 -10.41 29.32
C LEU A 29 7.35 -11.02 27.99
N ARG A 30 8.14 -10.29 27.18
CA ARG A 30 8.71 -10.82 25.94
C ARG A 30 9.60 -12.03 26.19
N LEU A 31 10.51 -11.96 27.16
CA LEU A 31 11.40 -13.08 27.49
C LEU A 31 10.60 -14.29 27.96
N HIS A 32 9.62 -14.07 28.84
CA HIS A 32 8.74 -15.13 29.34
C HIS A 32 7.94 -15.81 28.22
N VAL A 33 7.32 -15.03 27.32
CA VAL A 33 6.57 -15.58 26.18
C VAL A 33 7.49 -16.29 25.18
N THR A 34 8.71 -15.77 24.98
CA THR A 34 9.71 -16.40 24.10
C THR A 34 10.10 -17.78 24.62
N ASP A 35 10.35 -17.89 25.92
CA ASP A 35 10.66 -19.15 26.61
C ASP A 35 9.51 -20.15 26.52
N LEU A 36 8.30 -19.73 26.92
CA LEU A 36 7.08 -20.57 26.84
C LEU A 36 6.76 -21.05 25.42
N ALA A 37 7.11 -20.26 24.41
CA ALA A 37 6.89 -20.61 23.01
C ALA A 37 8.03 -21.45 22.39
N GLY A 38 9.09 -21.76 23.13
CA GLY A 38 10.26 -22.48 22.62
C GLY A 38 10.98 -21.73 21.50
N MET A 39 10.96 -20.39 21.53
CA MET A 39 11.55 -19.55 20.49
C MET A 39 12.98 -19.13 20.85
N SER A 40 13.80 -18.89 19.82
CA SER A 40 15.17 -18.39 20.02
C SER A 40 15.17 -17.01 20.72
N PRO A 41 15.93 -16.82 21.81
CA PRO A 41 16.03 -15.54 22.51
C PRO A 41 16.72 -14.42 21.72
N SER A 42 17.58 -14.77 20.74
CA SER A 42 18.37 -13.78 19.99
C SER A 42 17.51 -12.94 19.04
N HIS A 43 16.54 -13.57 18.37
CA HIS A 43 15.63 -12.91 17.44
C HIS A 43 14.21 -13.51 17.49
N PRO A 44 13.49 -13.37 18.62
CA PRO A 44 12.15 -13.95 18.74
C PRO A 44 11.18 -13.18 17.85
N ASN A 45 10.53 -13.89 16.92
CA ASN A 45 9.40 -13.37 16.18
C ASN A 45 8.12 -13.63 16.98
N LEU A 46 7.76 -12.67 17.85
CA LEU A 46 6.60 -12.78 18.74
C LEU A 46 5.27 -12.89 18.00
N GLU A 47 5.20 -12.52 16.72
CA GLU A 47 4.01 -12.76 15.90
C GLU A 47 3.71 -14.27 15.73
N ARG A 48 4.65 -15.16 16.08
CA ARG A 48 4.43 -16.61 16.16
C ARG A 48 3.88 -17.09 17.51
N ALA A 49 3.80 -16.21 18.52
CA ALA A 49 3.34 -16.53 19.87
C ALA A 49 1.84 -16.26 20.09
N ALA A 50 1.02 -16.20 19.03
CA ALA A 50 -0.40 -15.84 19.11
C ALA A 50 -1.15 -16.62 20.21
N ALA A 51 -0.98 -17.94 20.27
CA ALA A 51 -1.66 -18.79 21.25
C ALA A 51 -1.25 -18.51 22.71
N TRP A 52 -0.05 -17.96 22.95
CA TRP A 52 0.39 -17.54 24.28
C TRP A 52 -0.14 -16.15 24.63
N ALA A 53 -0.09 -15.22 23.68
CA ALA A 53 -0.69 -13.90 23.85
C ALA A 53 -2.20 -13.99 24.13
N GLU A 54 -2.91 -14.87 23.42
CA GLU A 54 -4.34 -15.13 23.66
C GLU A 54 -4.59 -15.69 25.06
N ARG A 55 -3.81 -16.70 25.49
CA ARG A 55 -3.94 -17.28 26.82
C ARG A 55 -3.65 -16.28 27.95
N LEU A 56 -2.55 -15.54 27.85
CA LEU A 56 -2.14 -14.54 28.85
C LEU A 56 -3.13 -13.36 28.89
N GLY A 57 -3.71 -13.00 27.75
CA GLY A 57 -4.70 -11.92 27.64
C GLY A 57 -6.14 -12.33 27.95
N GLY A 58 -6.41 -13.63 28.20
CA GLY A 58 -7.77 -14.13 28.37
C GLY A 58 -8.65 -14.04 27.11
N LEU A 59 -8.02 -14.08 25.93
CA LEU A 59 -8.71 -14.02 24.64
C LEU A 59 -9.15 -15.40 24.17
N ARG A 60 -10.18 -15.45 23.32
CA ARG A 60 -10.59 -16.69 22.65
C ARG A 60 -9.43 -17.23 21.79
N PRO A 61 -9.21 -18.55 21.75
CA PRO A 61 -8.27 -19.16 20.82
C PRO A 61 -8.56 -18.75 19.37
N GLY A 62 -7.53 -18.34 18.63
CA GLY A 62 -7.65 -17.91 17.23
C GLY A 62 -8.12 -16.46 17.04
N HIS A 63 -8.26 -15.67 18.12
CA HIS A 63 -8.59 -14.24 18.06
C HIS A 63 -7.73 -13.49 17.04
N PHE A 64 -6.39 -13.59 17.14
CA PHE A 64 -5.50 -12.84 16.25
C PHE A 64 -5.55 -13.35 14.81
N ALA A 65 -5.74 -14.65 14.61
CA ALA A 65 -5.85 -15.24 13.27
C ALA A 65 -7.13 -14.78 12.54
N ASP A 66 -8.26 -14.78 13.23
CA ASP A 66 -9.53 -14.27 12.70
C ASP A 66 -9.45 -12.78 12.40
N ASP A 67 -8.81 -12.02 13.28
CA ASP A 67 -8.69 -10.59 13.13
C ASP A 67 -7.73 -10.20 11.99
N ALA A 68 -6.60 -10.89 11.87
CA ALA A 68 -5.70 -10.79 10.73
C ALA A 68 -6.42 -11.11 9.41
N ARG A 69 -7.27 -12.14 9.40
CA ARG A 69 -8.05 -12.51 8.21
C ARG A 69 -9.06 -11.44 7.81
N ARG A 70 -9.73 -10.83 8.78
CA ARG A 70 -10.65 -9.68 8.53
C ARG A 70 -9.88 -8.48 7.98
N ASN A 71 -8.63 -8.29 8.37
CA ASN A 71 -7.78 -7.19 7.94
C ASN A 71 -6.80 -7.56 6.82
N ALA A 72 -6.96 -8.73 6.18
CA ALA A 72 -6.15 -9.11 5.04
C ALA A 72 -6.50 -8.28 3.81
N MET A 73 -5.48 -8.01 3.00
CA MET A 73 -5.62 -7.24 1.76
C MET A 73 -6.10 -8.14 0.62
N TYR A 74 -6.93 -7.59 -0.27
CA TYR A 74 -7.25 -8.26 -1.53
C TYR A 74 -6.01 -8.26 -2.42
N VAL A 75 -5.81 -9.32 -3.17
CA VAL A 75 -4.70 -9.45 -4.11
C VAL A 75 -5.21 -9.98 -5.43
N ARG A 76 -4.60 -9.52 -6.53
CA ARG A 76 -4.73 -10.18 -7.84
C ARG A 76 -3.54 -11.11 -8.01
N CYS A 77 -3.83 -12.39 -8.21
CA CYS A 77 -2.79 -13.39 -8.35
C CYS A 77 -3.19 -14.53 -9.30
N GLN A 78 -2.22 -15.36 -9.65
CA GLN A 78 -2.41 -16.53 -10.51
C GLN A 78 -3.36 -17.59 -9.92
N HIS A 79 -3.59 -17.60 -8.60
CA HIS A 79 -4.42 -18.63 -7.95
C HIS A 79 -5.93 -18.44 -8.19
N TYR A 80 -6.35 -17.25 -8.62
CA TYR A 80 -7.77 -16.90 -8.79
C TYR A 80 -8.00 -16.14 -10.11
N ALA A 81 -7.32 -16.56 -11.18
CA ALA A 81 -7.49 -16.01 -12.54
C ALA A 81 -7.46 -14.46 -12.57
N TRP A 82 -6.52 -13.87 -11.82
CA TRP A 82 -6.35 -12.43 -11.70
C TRP A 82 -7.50 -11.64 -11.06
N GLN A 83 -8.54 -12.28 -10.54
CA GLN A 83 -9.61 -11.57 -9.84
C GLN A 83 -9.12 -11.03 -8.48
N PRO A 84 -9.53 -9.83 -8.04
CA PRO A 84 -9.22 -9.33 -6.71
C PRO A 84 -9.88 -10.22 -5.66
N THR A 85 -9.10 -10.85 -4.79
CA THR A 85 -9.64 -11.76 -3.77
C THR A 85 -8.75 -11.88 -2.54
N LEU A 86 -9.31 -12.40 -1.45
CA LEU A 86 -8.59 -12.78 -0.23
C LEU A 86 -7.90 -14.13 -0.44
N CYS A 87 -6.79 -14.13 -1.16
CA CYS A 87 -6.03 -15.35 -1.45
C CYS A 87 -5.35 -15.90 -0.18
N LYS A 88 -5.60 -17.15 0.19
CA LYS A 88 -4.94 -17.80 1.35
C LYS A 88 -3.42 -17.98 1.20
N ARG A 89 -2.90 -17.92 -0.04
CA ARG A 89 -1.47 -18.14 -0.33
C ARG A 89 -0.69 -16.83 -0.52
N CYS A 90 -1.30 -15.88 -1.23
CA CYS A 90 -0.68 -14.60 -1.58
C CYS A 90 -1.18 -13.44 -0.71
N GLY A 91 -2.23 -13.66 0.08
CA GLY A 91 -2.80 -12.63 0.94
C GLY A 91 -1.83 -12.27 2.06
N TYR A 92 -1.73 -10.97 2.32
CA TYR A 92 -0.92 -10.43 3.39
C TYR A 92 -1.67 -9.29 4.07
N MET A 93 -1.25 -8.97 5.28
CA MET A 93 -1.60 -7.72 5.94
C MET A 93 -0.59 -6.65 5.56
N GLN A 94 -1.04 -5.40 5.58
CA GLN A 94 -0.13 -4.27 5.46
C GLN A 94 0.95 -4.29 6.55
N ALA A 95 2.01 -3.50 6.35
CA ALA A 95 3.02 -3.28 7.37
C ALA A 95 2.36 -2.76 8.66
N ALA A 96 2.89 -3.19 9.81
CA ALA A 96 2.43 -2.69 11.09
C ALA A 96 2.67 -1.17 11.17
N ARG A 97 1.68 -0.44 11.70
CA ARG A 97 1.73 1.01 11.91
C ARG A 97 1.33 1.35 13.33
N THR A 98 1.75 2.50 13.82
CA THR A 98 1.34 3.00 15.13
C THR A 98 -0.18 3.13 15.21
N ALA A 99 -0.78 2.65 16.30
CA ALA A 99 -2.19 2.85 16.56
C ALA A 99 -2.48 4.32 16.94
N CYS A 100 -3.71 4.77 16.72
CA CYS A 100 -4.15 6.06 17.24
C CYS A 100 -4.01 6.09 18.76
N ARG A 101 -3.28 7.07 19.30
CA ARG A 101 -3.06 7.21 20.75
C ARG A 101 -4.35 7.28 21.54
N ARG A 102 -5.40 7.91 21.02
CA ARG A 102 -6.72 7.95 21.69
C ARG A 102 -7.42 6.58 21.72
N CYS A 103 -7.30 5.77 20.66
CA CYS A 103 -7.80 4.39 20.67
C CYS A 103 -7.04 3.54 21.70
N ALA A 104 -5.73 3.74 21.79
CA ALA A 104 -4.84 3.01 22.68
C ALA A 104 -4.77 3.61 24.10
N LYS A 105 -5.62 4.58 24.46
CA LYS A 105 -5.62 5.27 25.77
C LYS A 105 -4.24 5.85 26.17
N GLY A 106 -3.49 6.35 25.19
CA GLY A 106 -2.16 6.93 25.36
C GLY A 106 -1.01 5.93 25.23
N GLU A 107 -1.29 4.63 25.19
CA GLU A 107 -0.27 3.58 25.08
C GLU A 107 0.32 3.51 23.65
N GLN A 108 1.61 3.20 23.55
CA GLN A 108 2.27 2.94 22.27
C GLN A 108 2.03 1.48 21.87
N THR A 109 1.31 1.28 20.77
CA THR A 109 1.04 -0.05 20.21
C THR A 109 0.95 0.06 18.69
N SER A 110 0.95 -1.08 18.01
CA SER A 110 0.89 -1.14 16.55
C SER A 110 -0.28 -2.00 16.07
N VAL A 111 -0.81 -1.63 14.90
CA VAL A 111 -1.95 -2.29 14.25
C VAL A 111 -1.63 -2.61 12.79
N GLN A 112 -2.32 -3.62 12.26
CA GLN A 112 -2.32 -4.02 10.86
C GLN A 112 -3.73 -3.93 10.26
N SER A 113 -4.52 -2.93 10.67
CA SER A 113 -5.91 -2.72 10.26
C SER A 113 -6.01 -2.14 8.85
N ARG A 114 -7.12 -2.35 8.15
CA ARG A 114 -7.41 -1.69 6.86
C ARG A 114 -7.28 -0.16 6.95
N GLY A 115 -6.93 0.48 5.85
CA GLY A 115 -6.69 1.93 5.84
C GLY A 115 -5.27 2.26 6.28
N GLY A 116 -4.98 3.48 6.75
CA GLY A 116 -3.57 3.84 6.90
C GLY A 116 -3.18 5.04 7.73
N ALA A 117 -3.73 6.19 7.42
CA ALA A 117 -3.13 7.43 7.90
C ALA A 117 -3.96 8.12 8.97
N VAL A 118 -5.27 7.89 8.92
CA VAL A 118 -6.25 8.63 9.71
C VAL A 118 -7.05 7.69 10.58
N CYS A 119 -7.24 8.07 11.83
CA CYS A 119 -8.22 7.44 12.70
C CYS A 119 -9.58 8.09 12.47
N ASN A 120 -10.47 7.44 11.71
CA ASN A 120 -11.81 7.97 11.46
C ASN A 120 -12.65 8.21 12.73
N ARG A 121 -12.42 7.41 13.78
CA ARG A 121 -13.13 7.55 15.06
C ARG A 121 -12.74 8.86 15.78
N HIS A 122 -11.46 9.17 15.81
CA HIS A 122 -10.94 10.32 16.56
C HIS A 122 -10.60 11.52 15.70
N ARG A 123 -10.70 11.39 14.37
CA ARG A 123 -10.28 12.37 13.35
C ARG A 123 -8.87 12.85 13.59
N ARG A 124 -7.92 11.92 13.66
CA ARG A 124 -6.51 12.23 13.88
C ARG A 124 -5.61 11.55 12.88
N TRP A 125 -4.60 12.26 12.41
CA TRP A 125 -3.47 11.67 11.73
C TRP A 125 -2.66 10.87 12.74
N HIS A 126 -2.25 9.66 12.41
CA HIS A 126 -1.42 8.83 13.28
C HIS A 126 -0.37 8.00 12.53
N PHE A 127 -0.04 8.43 11.31
CA PHE A 127 0.98 7.79 10.49
C PHE A 127 2.34 8.47 10.68
N ASP A 128 3.39 7.66 10.55
CA ASP A 128 4.78 8.08 10.75
C ASP A 128 5.07 8.77 12.10
N GLY A 129 4.41 8.28 13.16
CA GLY A 129 4.63 8.78 14.53
C GLY A 129 3.99 10.14 14.85
N ALA A 130 3.46 10.86 13.85
CA ALA A 130 2.74 12.11 14.05
C ALA A 130 1.38 11.87 14.74
N ASP A 131 0.87 12.88 15.45
CA ASP A 131 -0.43 12.85 16.11
C ASP A 131 -1.14 14.21 15.96
N ILE A 132 -1.83 14.40 14.84
CA ILE A 132 -2.38 15.70 14.41
C ILE A 132 -3.91 15.66 14.46
N ASP A 133 -4.53 16.70 15.00
CA ASP A 133 -5.98 16.85 15.02
C ASP A 133 -6.51 17.26 13.63
N LEU A 134 -7.39 16.45 13.06
CA LEU A 134 -7.99 16.65 11.74
C LEU A 134 -9.49 16.98 11.85
N THR A 135 -9.99 17.37 13.03
CA THR A 135 -11.42 17.62 13.25
C THR A 135 -11.98 18.68 12.28
N ARG A 136 -11.17 19.69 11.94
CA ARG A 136 -11.51 20.77 10.99
C ARG A 136 -11.32 20.39 9.51
N LEU A 137 -10.83 19.18 9.22
CA LEU A 137 -10.43 18.72 7.90
C LEU A 137 -11.18 17.42 7.53
N PRO A 138 -12.51 17.46 7.32
CA PRO A 138 -13.34 16.28 7.12
C PRO A 138 -12.98 15.44 5.88
N GLU A 139 -12.30 16.02 4.89
CA GLU A 139 -11.86 15.36 3.68
C GLU A 139 -10.87 14.21 3.95
N PHE A 140 -10.08 14.29 5.03
CA PHE A 140 -9.18 13.21 5.46
C PHE A 140 -9.94 11.96 5.87
N ALA A 141 -11.05 12.12 6.59
CA ALA A 141 -11.89 11.00 7.00
C ALA A 141 -12.58 10.36 5.79
N HIS A 142 -12.95 11.16 4.78
CA HIS A 142 -13.46 10.64 3.52
C HIS A 142 -12.39 9.84 2.75
N ALA A 143 -11.18 10.39 2.63
CA ALA A 143 -10.05 9.73 2.00
C ALA A 143 -9.72 8.38 2.67
N GLU A 144 -9.66 8.35 4.01
CA GLU A 144 -9.40 7.12 4.76
C GLU A 144 -10.52 6.07 4.60
N ARG A 145 -11.79 6.48 4.48
CA ARG A 145 -12.89 5.56 4.12
C ARG A 145 -12.73 4.99 2.71
N CYS A 146 -12.30 5.80 1.75
CA CYS A 146 -12.00 5.31 0.40
C CYS A 146 -10.83 4.31 0.43
N LEU A 147 -9.76 4.62 1.18
CA LEU A 147 -8.60 3.76 1.33
C LEU A 147 -8.97 2.40 1.97
N SER A 148 -9.66 2.42 3.12
CA SER A 148 -10.06 1.22 3.86
C SER A 148 -11.20 0.41 3.20
N GLY A 149 -11.90 1.01 2.24
CA GLY A 149 -13.00 0.41 1.48
C GLY A 149 -12.63 0.02 0.06
N THR A 150 -12.85 0.93 -0.88
CA THR A 150 -12.71 0.69 -2.33
C THR A 150 -11.28 0.31 -2.71
N LEU A 151 -10.30 1.09 -2.29
CA LEU A 151 -8.89 0.84 -2.60
C LEU A 151 -8.38 -0.45 -1.93
N TRP A 152 -8.83 -0.74 -0.71
CA TRP A 152 -8.51 -1.99 -0.03
C TRP A 152 -8.94 -3.23 -0.82
N LYS A 153 -10.13 -3.20 -1.41
CA LYS A 153 -10.65 -4.27 -2.28
C LYS A 153 -9.88 -4.38 -3.60
N ARG A 154 -9.21 -3.30 -4.04
CA ARG A 154 -8.29 -3.30 -5.19
C ARG A 154 -6.89 -3.77 -4.83
N GLY A 155 -6.60 -4.00 -3.54
CA GLY A 155 -5.28 -4.43 -3.08
C GLY A 155 -4.29 -3.28 -2.86
N VAL A 156 -4.81 -2.10 -2.56
CA VAL A 156 -4.03 -0.89 -2.31
C VAL A 156 -4.01 -0.59 -0.81
N GLY A 157 -2.83 -0.33 -0.28
CA GLY A 157 -2.59 0.10 1.09
C GLY A 157 -1.43 1.09 1.18
N LEU A 158 -1.06 1.49 2.40
CA LEU A 158 -0.02 2.50 2.61
C LEU A 158 1.35 2.13 2.03
N THR A 159 1.66 0.86 1.90
CA THR A 159 3.00 0.38 1.52
C THR A 159 3.00 -0.38 0.20
N THR A 160 1.89 -0.34 -0.55
CA THR A 160 1.77 -1.10 -1.79
C THR A 160 2.37 -0.38 -3.00
N GLY A 161 2.54 0.94 -2.92
CA GLY A 161 3.20 1.75 -3.94
C GLY A 161 2.33 2.76 -4.66
N GLU A 162 1.02 2.49 -4.78
CA GLU A 162 0.12 3.32 -5.57
C GLU A 162 -0.06 4.72 -4.97
N LEU A 163 -0.17 4.81 -3.63
CA LEU A 163 -0.23 6.11 -2.94
C LEU A 163 1.10 6.87 -3.07
N GLN A 164 2.24 6.18 -3.04
CA GLN A 164 3.55 6.81 -3.27
C GLN A 164 3.65 7.36 -4.69
N LEU A 165 3.21 6.61 -5.70
CA LEU A 165 3.17 7.05 -7.09
C LEU A 165 2.32 8.33 -7.24
N SER A 166 1.12 8.33 -6.67
CA SER A 166 0.25 9.52 -6.67
C SER A 166 0.87 10.70 -5.92
N ALA A 167 1.50 10.47 -4.77
CA ALA A 167 2.20 11.51 -4.01
C ALA A 167 3.35 12.12 -4.81
N SER A 168 4.14 11.30 -5.51
CA SER A 168 5.23 11.80 -6.33
C SER A 168 4.74 12.61 -7.54
N LEU A 169 3.68 12.16 -8.23
CA LEU A 169 3.07 12.93 -9.32
C LEU A 169 2.57 14.29 -8.86
N ILE A 170 1.87 14.34 -7.72
CA ILE A 170 1.38 15.60 -7.13
C ILE A 170 2.56 16.49 -6.72
N ARG A 171 3.60 15.93 -6.09
CA ARG A 171 4.79 16.68 -5.69
C ARG A 171 5.51 17.30 -6.89
N CYS A 172 5.77 16.51 -7.94
CA CYS A 172 6.46 16.98 -9.14
C CYS A 172 5.66 18.05 -9.87
N TRP A 173 4.33 17.93 -9.91
CA TRP A 173 3.45 18.98 -10.41
C TRP A 173 3.57 20.26 -9.56
N ALA A 174 3.54 20.13 -8.23
CA ALA A 174 3.51 21.26 -7.30
C ALA A 174 4.79 22.12 -7.28
N VAL A 175 5.94 21.62 -7.74
CA VAL A 175 7.19 22.41 -7.65
C VAL A 175 7.19 23.62 -8.56
N ASP A 176 6.58 23.52 -9.74
CA ASP A 176 6.58 24.60 -10.74
C ASP A 176 5.28 25.42 -10.69
N GLU A 177 4.40 25.15 -9.73
CA GLU A 177 3.04 25.70 -9.66
C GLU A 177 2.83 26.49 -8.39
N ARG A 178 2.06 27.58 -8.51
CA ARG A 178 1.56 28.28 -7.32
C ARG A 178 0.37 27.50 -6.77
N LEU A 179 0.56 26.90 -5.59
CA LEU A 179 -0.53 26.22 -4.91
C LEU A 179 -1.62 27.22 -4.53
N GLU A 180 -2.88 26.83 -4.75
CA GLU A 180 -4.05 27.64 -4.46
C GLU A 180 -5.20 26.81 -3.88
N GLY A 181 -6.19 27.49 -3.30
CA GLY A 181 -7.42 26.89 -2.80
C GLY A 181 -7.24 25.96 -1.59
N ARG A 182 -8.05 24.90 -1.55
CA ARG A 182 -8.23 24.07 -0.34
C ARG A 182 -6.95 23.42 0.19
N ILE A 183 -5.98 23.14 -0.67
CA ILE A 183 -4.72 22.54 -0.23
C ILE A 183 -3.87 23.54 0.56
N VAL A 184 -3.86 24.81 0.16
CA VAL A 184 -3.17 25.89 0.87
C VAL A 184 -3.83 26.17 2.22
N ASP A 185 -5.16 26.26 2.25
CA ASP A 185 -5.91 26.46 3.50
C ASP A 185 -5.59 25.35 4.51
N ARG A 186 -5.58 24.10 4.03
CA ARG A 186 -5.25 22.93 4.83
C ARG A 186 -3.81 22.93 5.31
N MET A 187 -2.86 23.27 4.44
CA MET A 187 -1.45 23.43 4.79
C MET A 187 -1.30 24.46 5.92
N GLY A 188 -1.99 25.60 5.85
CA GLY A 188 -2.01 26.59 6.92
C GLY A 188 -2.64 26.09 8.24
N VAL A 189 -3.70 25.28 8.17
CA VAL A 189 -4.31 24.66 9.37
C VAL A 189 -3.38 23.64 10.03
N ILE A 190 -2.59 22.90 9.25
CA ILE A 190 -1.67 21.88 9.76
C ILE A 190 -0.32 22.49 10.18
N GLY A 191 0.07 23.63 9.60
CA GLY A 191 1.39 24.25 9.78
C GLY A 191 2.45 23.66 8.85
N ILE A 192 2.10 23.48 7.57
CA ILE A 192 3.01 22.98 6.53
C ILE A 192 3.26 24.12 5.53
N ASP A 193 4.53 24.40 5.25
CA ASP A 193 4.90 25.54 4.38
C ASP A 193 5.18 25.13 2.92
N SER A 194 5.52 23.85 2.68
CA SER A 194 5.87 23.31 1.35
C SER A 194 5.28 21.92 1.13
N LEU A 195 5.09 21.53 -0.14
CA LEU A 195 4.78 20.15 -0.55
C LEU A 195 6.07 19.45 -0.99
N ASP A 196 6.84 18.96 -0.03
CA ASP A 196 8.09 18.23 -0.26
C ASP A 196 7.91 16.71 -0.02
N ALA A 197 9.00 15.96 0.00
CA ALA A 197 8.96 14.51 0.20
C ALA A 197 8.37 14.08 1.55
N ASP A 198 8.56 14.88 2.59
CA ASP A 198 8.18 14.55 3.96
C ASP A 198 6.75 15.03 4.27
N SER A 199 6.34 16.15 3.68
CA SER A 199 5.05 16.77 3.94
C SER A 199 3.93 16.37 2.97
N VAL A 200 4.24 16.01 1.72
CA VAL A 200 3.23 15.80 0.66
C VAL A 200 2.19 14.76 1.05
N PHE A 201 2.61 13.69 1.74
CA PHE A 201 1.71 12.60 2.08
C PHE A 201 0.63 13.04 3.08
N LEU A 202 0.99 13.92 4.02
CA LEU A 202 0.06 14.50 4.99
C LEU A 202 -0.75 15.64 4.35
N ALA A 203 -0.08 16.59 3.71
CA ALA A 203 -0.72 17.79 3.16
C ALA A 203 -1.70 17.47 2.03
N ALA A 204 -1.34 16.55 1.13
CA ALA A 204 -2.14 16.19 -0.06
C ALA A 204 -2.86 14.84 0.09
N TYR A 205 -3.01 14.29 1.31
CA TYR A 205 -3.59 12.94 1.52
C TYR A 205 -4.93 12.71 0.78
N PRO A 206 -5.90 13.63 0.82
CA PRO A 206 -7.16 13.49 0.08
C PRO A 206 -6.97 13.41 -1.44
N GLU A 207 -6.10 14.24 -2.00
CA GLU A 207 -5.75 14.29 -3.42
C GLU A 207 -5.00 13.01 -3.84
N ILE A 208 -4.04 12.56 -3.04
CA ILE A 208 -3.31 11.30 -3.24
C ILE A 208 -4.29 10.12 -3.34
N VAL A 209 -5.22 10.01 -2.38
CA VAL A 209 -6.22 8.92 -2.39
C VAL A 209 -7.16 9.03 -3.60
N ARG A 210 -7.57 10.24 -3.97
CA ARG A 210 -8.40 10.46 -5.18
C ARG A 210 -7.67 10.05 -6.46
N LEU A 211 -6.44 10.52 -6.65
CA LEU A 211 -5.62 10.18 -7.80
C LEU A 211 -5.36 8.67 -7.85
N THR A 212 -5.00 8.05 -6.73
CA THR A 212 -4.84 6.59 -6.67
C THR A 212 -6.13 5.85 -7.03
N THR A 213 -7.30 6.38 -6.69
CA THR A 213 -8.59 5.80 -7.11
C THR A 213 -8.79 5.84 -8.62
N ILE A 214 -8.33 6.90 -9.29
CA ILE A 214 -8.35 7.02 -10.76
C ILE A 214 -7.32 6.07 -11.38
N LEU A 215 -6.06 6.12 -10.94
CA LEU A 215 -4.97 5.33 -11.51
C LEU A 215 -5.18 3.81 -11.37
N THR A 216 -5.89 3.38 -10.34
CA THR A 216 -6.21 1.97 -10.08
C THR A 216 -7.58 1.55 -10.60
N ASP A 217 -8.30 2.43 -11.28
CA ASP A 217 -9.48 2.03 -12.03
C ASP A 217 -9.08 1.09 -13.16
N LEU A 218 -9.86 0.02 -13.35
CA LEU A 218 -9.54 -1.04 -14.31
C LEU A 218 -9.48 -0.51 -15.75
N SER A 219 -10.40 0.41 -16.11
CA SER A 219 -10.48 0.96 -17.46
C SER A 219 -9.34 1.96 -17.68
N PHE A 220 -9.08 2.82 -16.69
CA PHE A 220 -7.98 3.79 -16.76
C PHE A 220 -6.62 3.09 -16.81
N ALA A 221 -6.32 2.16 -15.90
CA ALA A 221 -5.06 1.42 -15.88
C ALA A 221 -4.83 0.64 -17.18
N SER A 222 -5.90 0.02 -17.72
CA SER A 222 -5.82 -0.69 -19.01
C SER A 222 -5.56 0.26 -20.17
N HIS A 223 -6.16 1.46 -20.19
CA HIS A 223 -5.87 2.47 -21.20
C HIS A 223 -4.43 2.97 -21.10
N LEU A 224 -4.00 3.34 -19.88
CA LEU A 224 -2.68 3.92 -19.61
C LEU A 224 -1.51 3.01 -19.99
N LEU A 225 -1.68 1.70 -19.86
CA LEU A 225 -0.60 0.73 -20.05
C LEU A 225 -0.78 -0.16 -21.28
N SER A 226 -1.85 0.03 -22.06
CA SER A 226 -2.05 -0.76 -23.28
C SER A 226 -1.01 -0.42 -24.34
N PRO A 227 -0.47 -1.41 -25.07
CA PRO A 227 0.37 -1.14 -26.23
C PRO A 227 -0.41 -0.51 -27.40
N ARG A 228 -1.75 -0.51 -27.37
CA ARG A 228 -2.60 -0.01 -28.45
C ARG A 228 -2.60 1.50 -28.61
N PHE A 229 -2.33 2.24 -27.54
CA PHE A 229 -2.31 3.70 -27.55
C PHE A 229 -0.88 4.20 -27.62
N SER A 230 -0.71 5.37 -28.22
CA SER A 230 0.59 6.03 -28.31
C SER A 230 1.06 6.47 -26.91
N LEU A 231 2.38 6.66 -26.78
CA LEU A 231 2.96 7.19 -25.54
C LEU A 231 2.38 8.58 -25.22
N ALA A 232 2.29 9.45 -26.22
CA ALA A 232 1.78 10.82 -26.06
C ALA A 232 0.34 10.86 -25.52
N GLU A 233 -0.57 10.05 -26.07
CA GLU A 233 -1.96 9.96 -25.58
C GLU A 233 -2.03 9.50 -24.12
N GLN A 234 -1.20 8.53 -23.74
CA GLN A 234 -1.19 7.97 -22.40
C GLN A 234 -0.55 8.91 -21.37
N VAL A 235 0.50 9.63 -21.77
CA VAL A 235 1.10 10.71 -20.96
C VAL A 235 0.06 11.79 -20.71
N TRP A 236 -0.62 12.25 -21.76
CA TRP A 236 -1.69 13.23 -21.64
C TRP A 236 -2.81 12.77 -20.71
N ALA A 237 -3.23 11.49 -20.79
CA ALA A 237 -4.23 10.94 -19.89
C ALA A 237 -3.78 10.93 -18.41
N LEU A 238 -2.50 10.65 -18.14
CA LEU A 238 -1.94 10.70 -16.80
C LEU A 238 -1.85 12.13 -16.25
N GLU A 239 -1.37 13.06 -17.07
CA GLU A 239 -1.35 14.49 -16.74
C GLU A 239 -2.76 15.01 -16.45
N ALA A 240 -3.72 14.69 -17.31
CA ALA A 240 -5.13 15.06 -17.17
C ALA A 240 -5.70 14.59 -15.81
N ALA A 241 -5.36 13.38 -15.38
CA ALA A 241 -5.78 12.87 -14.07
C ALA A 241 -5.18 13.68 -12.90
N VAL A 242 -3.90 14.06 -12.99
CA VAL A 242 -3.23 14.88 -11.95
C VAL A 242 -3.85 16.27 -11.89
N ILE A 243 -3.93 16.97 -13.03
CA ILE A 243 -4.42 18.35 -13.07
C ILE A 243 -5.93 18.45 -12.73
N THR A 244 -6.71 17.39 -13.00
CA THR A 244 -8.11 17.31 -12.57
C THR A 244 -8.22 17.23 -11.05
N VAL A 245 -7.36 16.42 -10.41
CA VAL A 245 -7.36 16.27 -8.95
C VAL A 245 -6.82 17.53 -8.26
N MET A 246 -5.81 18.15 -8.85
CA MET A 246 -5.13 19.33 -8.30
C MET A 246 -5.77 20.66 -8.71
N HIS A 247 -6.71 20.66 -9.66
CA HIS A 247 -7.36 21.85 -10.23
C HIS A 247 -6.36 22.85 -10.84
N GLY A 248 -5.46 22.38 -11.70
CA GLY A 248 -4.40 23.19 -12.30
C GLY A 248 -4.15 22.94 -13.79
N SER A 249 -2.97 23.34 -14.26
CA SER A 249 -2.45 23.11 -15.62
C SER A 249 -1.35 22.07 -15.64
N THR A 250 -1.06 21.53 -16.83
CA THR A 250 0.14 20.71 -17.01
C THR A 250 1.39 21.60 -17.00
N ASN A 251 2.53 21.04 -16.58
CA ASN A 251 3.82 21.70 -16.59
C ASN A 251 4.93 20.73 -17.06
N PRO A 252 6.09 21.24 -17.49
CA PRO A 252 7.15 20.41 -18.09
C PRO A 252 7.63 19.28 -17.18
N ARG A 253 7.65 19.50 -15.87
CA ARG A 253 8.12 18.50 -14.90
C ARG A 253 7.12 17.38 -14.68
N LEU A 254 5.83 17.71 -14.59
CA LEU A 254 4.77 16.71 -14.61
C LEU A 254 4.83 15.89 -15.91
N HIS A 255 5.01 16.56 -17.06
CA HIS A 255 5.14 15.88 -18.35
C HIS A 255 6.28 14.87 -18.37
N GLN A 256 7.48 15.30 -17.97
CA GLN A 256 8.67 14.44 -17.94
C GLN A 256 8.47 13.22 -17.03
N VAL A 257 7.90 13.42 -15.84
CA VAL A 257 7.66 12.33 -14.89
C VAL A 257 6.56 11.39 -15.38
N ALA A 258 5.48 11.93 -15.96
CA ALA A 258 4.41 11.14 -16.56
C ALA A 258 4.92 10.28 -17.72
N GLU A 259 5.75 10.84 -18.61
CA GLU A 259 6.40 10.11 -19.70
C GLU A 259 7.23 8.93 -19.19
N GLN A 260 8.08 9.16 -18.17
CA GLN A 260 8.90 8.09 -17.59
C GLN A 260 8.05 6.97 -16.96
N ILE A 261 6.99 7.33 -16.24
CA ILE A 261 6.08 6.36 -15.60
C ILE A 261 5.37 5.51 -16.67
N VAL A 262 4.81 6.16 -17.69
CA VAL A 262 4.07 5.47 -18.76
C VAL A 262 5.01 4.61 -19.60
N ALA A 263 6.17 5.14 -20.03
CA ALA A 263 7.16 4.39 -20.79
C ALA A 263 7.61 3.13 -20.05
N ARG A 264 7.92 3.25 -18.75
CA ARG A 264 8.29 2.09 -17.92
C ARG A 264 7.14 1.10 -17.77
N GLY A 265 5.92 1.59 -17.59
CA GLY A 265 4.72 0.77 -17.55
C GLY A 265 4.53 -0.05 -18.83
N LYS A 266 4.71 0.56 -20.00
CA LYS A 266 4.66 -0.12 -21.31
C LYS A 266 5.75 -1.19 -21.42
N MET A 267 7.00 -0.85 -21.09
CA MET A 267 8.11 -1.82 -21.05
C MET A 267 7.81 -3.00 -20.12
N ALA A 268 7.17 -2.75 -18.98
CA ALA A 268 6.79 -3.79 -18.05
C ALA A 268 5.68 -4.69 -18.62
N VAL A 269 4.71 -4.13 -19.35
CA VAL A 269 3.68 -4.91 -20.05
C VAL A 269 4.32 -5.78 -21.14
N GLU A 270 5.19 -5.21 -21.99
CA GLU A 270 5.93 -5.94 -23.02
C GLU A 270 6.76 -7.08 -22.42
N THR A 271 7.49 -6.78 -21.34
CA THR A 271 8.27 -7.79 -20.62
C THR A 271 7.38 -8.91 -20.09
N ALA A 272 6.20 -8.58 -19.53
CA ALA A 272 5.25 -9.57 -19.03
C ALA A 272 4.78 -10.50 -20.15
N PHE A 273 4.42 -9.94 -21.30
CA PHE A 273 4.05 -10.73 -22.46
C PHE A 273 5.19 -11.63 -22.90
N GLY A 274 6.43 -11.12 -22.99
CA GLY A 274 7.62 -11.88 -23.38
C GLY A 274 8.12 -12.95 -22.40
N MET A 275 7.53 -13.10 -21.19
CA MET A 275 8.10 -14.03 -20.21
C MET A 275 7.87 -15.51 -20.54
N ARG A 276 8.89 -16.34 -20.29
CA ARG A 276 8.84 -17.81 -20.41
C ARG A 276 8.47 -18.47 -19.09
N GLN A 277 7.85 -19.66 -19.14
CA GLN A 277 7.42 -20.40 -17.95
C GLN A 277 8.59 -20.82 -17.05
N ASN A 278 9.72 -21.24 -17.63
CA ASN A 278 10.97 -21.51 -16.93
C ASN A 278 12.18 -21.28 -17.85
N ALA A 279 13.40 -21.37 -17.29
CA ALA A 279 14.63 -21.08 -18.03
C ALA A 279 14.91 -22.09 -19.17
N ASN A 280 14.46 -23.33 -19.01
CA ASN A 280 14.81 -24.47 -19.86
C ASN A 280 13.79 -24.71 -20.99
N ASN A 281 12.62 -24.07 -20.96
CA ASN A 281 11.61 -24.19 -22.00
C ASN A 281 11.30 -22.82 -22.63
N LYS A 282 10.86 -22.83 -23.90
CA LYS A 282 10.40 -21.64 -24.62
C LYS A 282 8.89 -21.41 -24.51
N ARG A 283 8.19 -22.17 -23.65
CA ARG A 283 6.73 -22.02 -23.46
C ARG A 283 6.43 -20.69 -22.77
N PRO A 284 5.42 -19.93 -23.23
CA PRO A 284 5.04 -18.68 -22.59
C PRO A 284 4.53 -18.96 -21.16
N ALA A 285 4.81 -18.03 -20.25
CA ALA A 285 4.21 -18.05 -18.92
C ALA A 285 2.71 -17.67 -18.99
N THR A 286 1.93 -18.10 -18.00
CA THR A 286 0.58 -17.53 -17.79
C THR A 286 0.70 -16.03 -17.53
N LEU A 287 -0.15 -15.22 -18.17
CA LEU A 287 -0.09 -13.77 -18.10
C LEU A 287 -0.13 -13.25 -16.65
N GLU A 288 -0.95 -13.82 -15.79
CA GLU A 288 -1.06 -13.46 -14.37
C GLU A 288 0.29 -13.56 -13.66
N LYS A 289 0.98 -14.69 -13.85
CA LYS A 289 2.28 -14.93 -13.24
C LYS A 289 3.33 -13.96 -13.78
N ALA A 290 3.29 -13.68 -15.08
CA ALA A 290 4.19 -12.75 -15.73
C ALA A 290 3.95 -11.30 -15.30
N LEU A 291 2.70 -10.88 -15.12
CA LEU A 291 2.34 -9.55 -14.62
C LEU A 291 2.87 -9.31 -13.21
N ILE A 292 2.77 -10.29 -12.30
CA ILE A 292 3.36 -10.18 -10.94
C ILE A 292 4.88 -10.04 -11.05
N ALA A 293 5.53 -10.91 -11.84
CA ALA A 293 6.98 -10.91 -11.98
C ALA A 293 7.49 -9.61 -12.60
N SER A 294 6.79 -9.10 -13.62
CA SER A 294 7.15 -7.87 -14.34
C SER A 294 6.91 -6.62 -13.51
N SER A 295 5.76 -6.53 -12.82
CA SER A 295 5.45 -5.43 -11.89
C SER A 295 6.58 -5.24 -10.86
N GLN A 296 7.13 -6.35 -10.35
CA GLN A 296 8.23 -6.34 -9.40
C GLN A 296 9.57 -5.94 -10.04
N ARG A 297 9.86 -6.49 -11.22
CA ARG A 297 11.12 -6.23 -11.93
C ARG A 297 11.26 -4.75 -12.32
N HIS A 298 10.19 -4.18 -12.84
CA HIS A 298 10.17 -2.81 -13.35
C HIS A 298 9.73 -1.80 -12.31
N ARG A 299 9.35 -2.24 -11.09
CA ARG A 299 8.74 -1.38 -10.07
C ARG A 299 7.63 -0.53 -10.68
N SER A 300 6.62 -1.24 -11.20
CA SER A 300 5.40 -0.65 -11.76
C SER A 300 4.19 -1.30 -11.10
N CYS A 301 3.61 -0.59 -10.13
CA CYS A 301 2.52 -1.01 -9.29
C CYS A 301 1.20 -1.09 -10.07
N LEU A 302 1.04 -0.24 -11.09
CA LEU A 302 -0.15 -0.17 -11.93
C LEU A 302 -0.41 -1.44 -12.75
N LEU A 303 0.63 -2.24 -13.04
CA LEU A 303 0.49 -3.55 -13.70
C LEU A 303 -0.45 -4.50 -12.94
N ARG A 304 -0.57 -4.36 -11.62
CA ARG A 304 -1.46 -5.18 -10.82
C ARG A 304 -2.93 -4.89 -11.12
N HIS A 305 -3.24 -3.69 -11.60
CA HIS A 305 -4.61 -3.23 -11.85
C HIS A 305 -5.07 -3.45 -13.28
N LEU A 306 -4.23 -4.09 -14.10
CA LEU A 306 -4.55 -4.44 -15.48
C LEU A 306 -5.63 -5.50 -15.61
N SER A 307 -6.44 -5.39 -16.66
CA SER A 307 -7.34 -6.46 -17.10
C SER A 307 -6.59 -7.47 -17.96
N THR A 308 -6.54 -8.73 -17.53
CA THR A 308 -6.00 -9.83 -18.34
C THR A 308 -6.87 -10.19 -19.55
N VAL A 309 -8.11 -9.69 -19.60
CA VAL A 309 -9.06 -9.95 -20.71
C VAL A 309 -8.99 -8.85 -21.78
N ARG A 310 -8.77 -7.58 -21.37
CA ARG A 310 -8.81 -6.43 -22.30
C ARG A 310 -7.44 -6.09 -22.93
N LEU A 311 -6.36 -6.70 -22.47
CA LEU A 311 -5.04 -6.50 -23.05
C LEU A 311 -4.88 -7.37 -24.30
N GLN A 312 -4.70 -6.72 -25.45
CA GLN A 312 -4.32 -7.43 -26.67
C GLN A 312 -2.89 -7.95 -26.55
N ILE A 313 -2.73 -9.21 -26.94
CA ILE A 313 -1.43 -9.89 -26.99
C ILE A 313 -0.69 -9.36 -28.22
N VAL A 314 0.40 -8.64 -27.98
CA VAL A 314 1.39 -8.32 -29.03
C VAL A 314 2.15 -9.62 -29.35
N PRO A 315 2.57 -9.88 -30.61
CA PRO A 315 3.42 -11.01 -30.93
C PRO A 315 4.57 -11.18 -29.93
N TYR A 316 4.68 -12.40 -29.44
CA TYR A 316 5.54 -12.78 -28.34
C TYR A 316 6.97 -13.03 -28.81
N GLU A 317 7.92 -12.24 -28.31
CA GLU A 317 9.33 -12.62 -28.35
C GLU A 317 9.75 -13.26 -27.03
N ALA A 318 10.37 -14.45 -27.13
CA ALA A 318 10.71 -15.25 -25.97
C ALA A 318 11.84 -14.62 -25.15
N GLY A 319 11.48 -13.98 -24.02
CA GLY A 319 12.38 -13.26 -23.14
C GLY A 319 12.82 -14.04 -21.89
N ILE A 320 12.73 -13.38 -20.74
CA ILE A 320 13.25 -13.90 -19.46
C ILE A 320 12.24 -14.89 -18.84
N ALA A 321 12.72 -15.87 -18.08
CA ALA A 321 11.87 -16.81 -17.37
C ALA A 321 11.20 -16.17 -16.12
N VAL A 322 9.92 -16.46 -15.89
CA VAL A 322 9.25 -16.09 -14.63
C VAL A 322 9.88 -16.83 -13.44
N PRO A 323 10.00 -16.19 -12.26
CA PRO A 323 10.37 -16.87 -11.03
C PRO A 323 9.41 -18.02 -10.69
N ARG A 324 9.86 -18.95 -9.83
CA ARG A 324 8.99 -20.02 -9.29
C ARG A 324 7.83 -19.41 -8.51
N SER A 325 6.64 -20.03 -8.57
CA SER A 325 5.43 -19.52 -7.90
C SER A 325 5.64 -19.26 -6.41
N ARG A 326 6.30 -20.18 -5.68
CA ARG A 326 6.64 -20.01 -4.26
C ARG A 326 7.42 -18.74 -3.94
N VAL A 327 8.20 -18.22 -4.90
CA VAL A 327 8.96 -16.97 -4.75
C VAL A 327 8.04 -15.78 -4.93
N LEU A 328 7.14 -15.84 -5.91
CA LEU A 328 6.16 -14.78 -6.18
C LEU A 328 5.13 -14.67 -5.06
N ASP A 329 4.66 -15.80 -4.52
CA ASP A 329 3.63 -15.84 -3.47
C ASP A 329 4.07 -15.15 -2.17
N ARG A 330 5.39 -15.10 -1.92
CA ARG A 330 5.98 -14.49 -0.73
C ARG A 330 6.41 -13.03 -0.93
N ARG A 331 6.38 -12.51 -2.16
CA ARG A 331 6.83 -11.15 -2.45
C ARG A 331 5.74 -10.15 -2.09
N ARG A 332 6.14 -9.13 -1.33
CA ARG A 332 5.30 -7.95 -1.11
C ARG A 332 5.39 -7.01 -2.31
N PRO A 333 4.33 -6.25 -2.62
CA PRO A 333 4.41 -5.11 -3.52
C PRO A 333 5.58 -4.20 -3.20
N LEU A 334 6.13 -3.58 -4.25
CA LEU A 334 7.13 -2.52 -4.12
C LEU A 334 6.56 -1.23 -4.74
N PRO A 335 6.91 -0.05 -4.18
CA PRO A 335 6.58 1.23 -4.76
C PRO A 335 7.30 1.44 -6.10
N ASP A 336 6.72 2.27 -6.94
CA ASP A 336 7.33 2.64 -8.21
C ASP A 336 8.66 3.37 -8.00
N LEU A 337 9.57 3.23 -8.94
CA LEU A 337 10.77 4.06 -9.00
C LEU A 337 10.37 5.42 -9.56
N VAL A 338 9.90 6.35 -8.74
CA VAL A 338 9.92 7.74 -9.20
C VAL A 338 11.35 8.22 -8.95
N VAL A 339 12.06 8.55 -10.03
CA VAL A 339 13.46 8.96 -9.93
C VAL A 339 13.49 10.18 -9.01
N ALA A 340 14.26 10.07 -7.92
CA ALA A 340 14.60 11.23 -7.13
C ALA A 340 15.42 12.14 -8.04
N GLU A 341 14.99 13.38 -8.19
CA GLU A 341 15.78 14.40 -8.85
C GLU A 341 17.12 14.48 -8.13
N THR A 342 18.19 14.23 -8.89
CA THR A 342 19.46 14.93 -8.69
C THR A 342 19.28 16.39 -9.04
#